data_AF-A0A0D1KUM4-F1
#
_entry.id   AF-A0A0D1KUM4-F1
#
_cell.length_a   1.000
_cell.length_b   1.000
_cell.length_c   1.000
_cell.angle_alpha   90.00
_cell.angle_beta   90.00
_cell.angle_gamma   90.00
#
_symmetry.space_group_name_H-M   'P 1'
#
loop_
_entity.id
_entity.type
_entity.pdbx_description
1 polymer ?
#
loop_
_entity_poly.entity_id
_entity_poly.type
_entity_poly.pdbx_seq_one_letter_code
_entity_poly.pdbx_strand_id
1 'polypeptide(L)'
;MCTSLTLETADRKHVLARTMDFAFQLGTEVILYPRRYSWKSEADGKAHQTQYAFIGMGRKLGNILFADGVNENGLSCAALYFPGYAEYEKTIREDTVHIAPHEFVTWVLSVCQSLKT
;
A
#
# COMPACT_ATOMS: atom_id res chain seq x y z
N MET A 1 -15.09 -7.08 -8.88
CA MET A 1 -13.81 -7.80 -8.82
C MET A 1 -12.78 -6.91 -9.48
N CYS A 2 -11.82 -6.38 -8.72
CA CYS A 2 -10.80 -5.48 -9.28
C CYS A 2 -9.92 -6.21 -10.31
N THR A 3 -9.41 -5.47 -11.29
CA THR A 3 -8.43 -5.94 -12.28
C THR A 3 -7.19 -5.07 -12.19
N SER A 4 -5.99 -5.65 -12.34
CA SER A 4 -4.73 -4.90 -12.44
C SER A 4 -3.90 -5.39 -13.62
N LEU A 5 -3.15 -4.49 -14.23
CA LEU A 5 -2.25 -4.80 -15.34
C LEU A 5 -0.97 -3.96 -15.27
N THR A 6 0.09 -4.49 -15.87
CA THR A 6 1.32 -3.74 -16.13
C THR A 6 1.58 -3.64 -17.62
N LEU A 7 2.16 -2.52 -18.04
CA LEU A 7 2.54 -2.26 -19.43
C LEU A 7 3.91 -1.59 -19.50
N GLU A 8 4.66 -1.92 -20.55
CA GLU A 8 5.87 -1.22 -20.97
C GLU A 8 5.56 -0.40 -22.23
N THR A 9 5.95 0.87 -22.24
CA THR A 9 5.80 1.76 -23.40
C THR A 9 6.96 1.58 -24.38
N ALA A 10 6.82 2.09 -25.62
CA ALA A 10 7.89 2.04 -26.61
C ALA A 10 9.18 2.77 -26.17
N ASP A 11 9.06 3.79 -25.31
CA ASP A 11 10.20 4.50 -24.69
C ASP A 11 10.63 3.87 -23.34
N ARG A 12 10.24 2.62 -23.08
CA ARG A 12 10.65 1.79 -21.93
C ARG A 12 10.27 2.34 -20.55
N LYS A 13 9.19 3.13 -20.47
CA LYS A 13 8.53 3.45 -19.20
C LYS A 13 7.62 2.31 -18.79
N HIS A 14 7.36 2.19 -17.50
CA HIS A 14 6.51 1.14 -16.94
C HIS A 14 5.32 1.75 -16.22
N VAL A 15 4.13 1.15 -16.42
CA VAL A 15 2.89 1.60 -15.82
C VAL A 15 2.22 0.44 -15.10
N LEU A 16 1.76 0.68 -13.87
CA LEU A 16 0.79 -0.16 -13.16
C LEU A 16 -0.57 0.53 -13.23
N ALA A 17 -1.58 -0.17 -13.73
CA ALA A 17 -2.95 0.33 -13.79
C ALA A 17 -3.92 -0.67 -13.16
N ARG A 18 -5.08 -0.18 -12.70
CA ARG A 18 -6.10 -1.02 -12.06
C ARG A 18 -7.51 -0.44 -12.13
N THR A 19 -8.51 -1.30 -12.01
CA THR A 19 -9.90 -0.91 -11.67
C THR A 19 -10.13 -1.04 -10.16
N MET A 20 -11.08 -0.27 -9.63
CA MET A 20 -11.53 -0.36 -8.24
C MET A 20 -13.01 -0.71 -8.20
N ASP A 21 -13.28 -2.02 -8.15
CA ASP A 21 -14.64 -2.56 -8.27
C ASP A 21 -15.15 -3.00 -6.91
N PHE A 22 -15.95 -2.15 -6.26
CA PHE A 22 -16.53 -2.38 -4.94
C PHE A 22 -18.01 -2.01 -4.90
N ALA A 23 -18.79 -2.65 -4.02
CA ALA A 23 -20.23 -2.45 -3.94
C ALA A 23 -20.63 -1.09 -3.33
N PHE A 24 -19.71 -0.41 -2.65
CA PHE A 24 -19.92 0.91 -2.08
C PHE A 24 -18.77 1.85 -2.44
N GLN A 25 -19.03 3.14 -2.36
CA GLN A 25 -18.02 4.16 -2.63
C GLN A 25 -16.98 4.20 -1.52
N LEU A 26 -15.73 3.90 -1.87
CA LEU A 26 -14.62 3.97 -0.93
C LEU A 26 -14.25 5.40 -0.56
N GLY A 27 -14.58 6.40 -1.40
CA GLY A 27 -14.31 7.81 -1.13
C GLY A 27 -12.83 8.12 -0.98
N THR A 28 -11.99 7.48 -1.80
CA THR A 28 -10.54 7.71 -1.82
C THR A 28 -10.20 8.95 -2.65
N GLU A 29 -9.13 9.62 -2.26
CA GLU A 29 -8.54 10.76 -2.99
C GLU A 29 -7.07 10.46 -3.27
N VAL A 30 -6.47 11.19 -4.22
CA VAL A 30 -5.03 11.14 -4.42
C VAL A 30 -4.36 11.87 -3.25
N ILE A 31 -3.58 11.14 -2.45
CA ILE A 31 -2.92 11.67 -1.26
C ILE A 31 -1.41 11.50 -1.42
N LEU A 32 -0.67 12.56 -1.07
CA LEU A 32 0.77 12.49 -0.84
C LEU A 32 1.06 12.06 0.59
N TYR A 33 1.88 11.03 0.75
CA TYR A 33 2.40 10.56 2.03
C TYR A 33 3.90 10.88 2.09
N PRO A 34 4.33 11.85 2.92
CA PRO A 34 5.69 12.40 2.84
C PRO A 34 6.73 11.48 3.51
N ARG A 35 8.02 11.73 3.23
CA ARG A 35 9.15 11.13 3.96
C ARG A 35 9.13 11.53 5.44
N ARG A 36 9.68 10.68 6.31
CA ARG A 36 9.80 10.88 7.76
C ARG A 36 8.46 11.08 8.48
N TYR A 37 7.35 10.71 7.84
CA TYR A 37 6.03 10.71 8.45
C TYR A 37 5.95 9.56 9.45
N SER A 38 5.43 9.84 10.65
CA SER A 38 5.28 8.83 11.70
C SER A 38 3.84 8.35 11.77
N TRP A 39 3.65 7.03 11.79
CA TRP A 39 2.36 6.37 11.95
C TRP A 39 2.50 5.19 12.92
N LYS A 40 1.38 4.72 13.48
CA LYS A 40 1.38 3.56 14.37
C LYS A 40 0.61 2.43 13.72
N SER A 41 1.20 1.24 13.69
CA SER A 41 0.53 0.04 13.19
C SER A 41 -0.68 -0.30 14.05
N GLU A 42 -1.81 -0.60 13.43
CA GLU A 42 -2.98 -1.11 14.13
C GLU A 42 -2.79 -2.55 14.63
N ALA A 43 -1.78 -3.28 14.13
CA ALA A 43 -1.50 -4.65 14.55
C ALA A 43 -0.91 -4.74 15.97
N ASP A 44 -0.02 -3.82 16.34
CA ASP A 44 0.70 -3.87 17.62
C ASP A 44 0.91 -2.51 18.31
N GLY A 45 0.46 -1.41 17.70
CA GLY A 45 0.62 -0.05 18.22
C GLY A 45 2.03 0.53 18.11
N LYS A 46 3.01 -0.19 17.53
CA LYS A 46 4.37 0.29 17.36
C LYS A 46 4.45 1.39 16.32
N ALA A 47 5.37 2.33 16.55
CA ALA A 47 5.59 3.45 15.64
C ALA A 47 6.48 3.02 14.46
N HIS A 48 6.08 3.44 13.27
CA HIS A 48 6.81 3.32 12.02
C HIS A 48 7.09 4.71 11.47
N GLN A 49 8.19 4.85 10.75
CA GLN A 49 8.55 6.08 10.06
C GLN A 49 8.80 5.80 8.58
N THR A 50 8.20 6.62 7.71
CA THR A 50 8.35 6.49 6.26
C THR A 50 9.78 6.87 5.83
N GLN A 51 10.40 6.05 4.99
CA GLN A 51 11.70 6.36 4.37
C GLN A 51 11.50 7.04 3.02
N TYR A 52 10.54 6.55 2.24
CA TYR A 52 10.18 7.05 0.92
C TYR A 52 8.80 7.74 0.96
N ALA A 53 8.69 8.86 0.26
CA ALA A 53 7.43 9.49 -0.04
C ALA A 53 6.73 8.77 -1.20
N PHE A 54 5.41 8.76 -1.17
CA PHE A 54 4.60 8.18 -2.23
C PHE A 54 3.30 8.94 -2.42
N ILE A 55 2.68 8.75 -3.58
CA ILE A 55 1.32 9.18 -3.87
C ILE A 55 0.45 7.96 -4.16
N GLY A 56 -0.84 8.03 -3.85
CA GLY A 56 -1.75 6.93 -4.11
C GLY A 56 -3.20 7.26 -3.79
N MET A 57 -4.12 6.40 -4.22
CA MET A 57 -5.53 6.52 -3.85
C MET A 57 -5.71 6.05 -2.40
N GLY A 58 -6.01 6.98 -1.50
CA GLY A 58 -6.15 6.68 -0.08
C GLY A 58 -7.31 7.39 0.60
N ARG A 59 -7.62 6.97 1.83
CA ARG A 59 -8.66 7.58 2.68
C ARG A 59 -8.20 7.58 4.13
N LYS A 60 -8.52 8.66 4.85
CA LYS A 60 -8.26 8.77 6.29
C LYS A 60 -9.33 8.02 7.09
N LEU A 61 -8.94 6.95 7.75
CA LEU A 61 -9.77 6.12 8.64
C LEU A 61 -8.98 5.81 9.91
N GLY A 62 -8.57 6.86 10.64
CA GLY A 62 -7.47 6.76 11.60
C GLY A 62 -6.15 7.09 10.89
N ASN A 63 -5.34 6.06 10.62
CA ASN A 63 -4.26 6.18 9.65
C ASN A 63 -4.83 6.46 8.24
N ILE A 64 -3.99 6.94 7.34
CA ILE A 64 -4.35 7.00 5.91
C ILE A 64 -4.11 5.61 5.34
N LEU A 65 -5.17 5.01 4.80
CA LEU A 65 -5.13 3.69 4.19
C LEU A 65 -5.12 3.86 2.68
N PHE A 66 -4.22 3.14 2.00
CA PHE A 66 -4.02 3.25 0.57
C PHE A 66 -4.47 1.99 -0.14
N ALA A 67 -5.23 2.16 -1.22
CA ALA A 67 -5.62 1.06 -2.08
C ALA A 67 -4.52 0.74 -3.09
N ASP A 68 -3.80 1.75 -3.56
CA ASP A 68 -2.68 1.69 -4.52
C ASP A 68 -1.75 2.89 -4.32
N GLY A 69 -0.61 2.87 -5.01
CA GLY A 69 0.27 4.04 -5.10
C GLY A 69 1.58 3.75 -5.84
N VAL A 70 2.37 4.81 -5.99
CA VAL A 70 3.73 4.79 -6.51
C VAL A 70 4.62 5.66 -5.63
N ASN A 71 5.79 5.15 -5.26
CA ASN A 71 6.76 5.89 -4.48
C ASN A 71 7.76 6.65 -5.37
N GLU A 72 8.50 7.56 -4.74
CA GLU A 72 9.51 8.41 -5.38
C GLU A 72 10.65 7.65 -6.10
N ASN A 73 10.81 6.34 -5.86
CA ASN A 73 11.78 5.49 -6.54
C ASN A 73 11.17 4.65 -7.67
N GLY A 74 9.87 4.80 -7.94
CA GLY A 74 9.17 4.10 -9.00
C GLY A 74 8.61 2.73 -8.62
N LEU A 75 8.68 2.32 -7.34
CA LEU A 75 7.96 1.14 -6.87
C LEU A 75 6.47 1.45 -6.81
N SER A 76 5.66 0.61 -7.46
CA SER A 76 4.20 0.72 -7.47
C SER A 76 3.56 -0.50 -6.82
N CYS A 77 2.46 -0.29 -6.09
CA CYS A 77 1.71 -1.35 -5.41
C CYS A 77 0.20 -1.12 -5.56
N ALA A 78 -0.57 -2.21 -5.58
CA ALA A 78 -2.02 -2.19 -5.66
C ALA A 78 -2.60 -3.36 -4.85
N ALA A 79 -3.38 -3.08 -3.80
CA ALA A 79 -4.10 -4.09 -3.01
C ALA A 79 -5.47 -4.44 -3.62
N LEU A 80 -5.65 -5.68 -4.07
CA LEU A 80 -6.90 -6.16 -4.66
C LEU A 80 -7.63 -7.12 -3.70
N TYR A 81 -8.95 -7.20 -3.83
CA TYR A 81 -9.78 -8.03 -2.96
C TYR A 81 -9.50 -9.53 -3.19
N PHE A 82 -9.21 -10.26 -2.12
CA PHE A 82 -8.89 -11.71 -2.17
C PHE A 82 -9.76 -12.54 -1.20
N PRO A 83 -11.10 -12.52 -1.38
CA PRO A 83 -12.05 -13.08 -0.44
C PRO A 83 -12.02 -14.61 -0.43
N GLY A 84 -12.11 -15.20 0.77
CA GLY A 84 -12.14 -16.65 0.96
C GLY A 84 -10.79 -17.37 0.84
N TYR A 85 -9.73 -16.65 0.44
CA TYR A 85 -8.38 -17.19 0.28
C TYR A 85 -7.31 -16.44 1.08
N ALA A 86 -7.55 -15.17 1.42
CA ALA A 86 -6.62 -14.43 2.27
C ALA A 86 -6.61 -15.01 3.70
N GLU A 87 -5.44 -15.42 4.15
CA GLU A 87 -5.19 -15.82 5.53
C GLU A 87 -4.18 -14.87 6.16
N TYR A 88 -4.39 -14.57 7.43
CA TYR A 88 -3.53 -13.69 8.20
C TYR A 88 -3.13 -14.38 9.50
N GLU A 89 -1.93 -14.06 9.96
CA GLU A 89 -1.42 -14.58 11.21
C GLU A 89 -2.31 -14.10 12.37
N LYS A 90 -2.68 -15.04 13.26
CA LYS A 90 -3.55 -14.75 14.42
C LYS A 90 -2.75 -14.42 15.67
N THR A 91 -1.47 -14.75 15.68
CA THR A 91 -0.58 -14.59 16.82
C THR A 91 0.64 -13.75 16.47
N ILE A 92 0.99 -12.82 17.34
CA ILE A 92 2.19 -11.99 17.15
C ILE A 92 3.43 -12.91 17.16
N ARG A 93 4.22 -12.82 16.09
CA ARG A 93 5.51 -13.52 16.00
C ARG A 93 6.65 -12.60 16.41
N GLU A 94 7.55 -13.08 17.24
CA GLU A 94 8.75 -12.32 17.62
C GLU A 94 9.64 -12.04 16.39
N ASP A 95 10.48 -11.01 16.49
CA ASP A 95 11.46 -10.59 15.47
C ASP A 95 10.88 -10.31 14.06
N THR A 96 9.61 -9.92 13.99
CA THR A 96 8.96 -9.52 12.73
C THR A 96 8.29 -8.15 12.85
N VAL A 97 8.13 -7.47 11.70
CA VAL A 97 7.35 -6.22 11.61
C VAL A 97 5.87 -6.57 11.48
N HIS A 98 5.05 -6.07 12.38
CA HIS A 98 3.61 -6.34 12.40
C HIS A 98 2.82 -5.19 11.79
N ILE A 99 2.02 -5.52 10.78
CA ILE A 99 1.12 -4.58 10.11
C ILE A 99 -0.23 -5.25 9.90
N ALA A 100 -1.29 -4.46 9.97
CA ALA A 100 -2.61 -4.92 9.58
C ALA A 100 -2.69 -5.06 8.05
N PRO A 101 -3.59 -5.92 7.51
CA PRO A 101 -3.65 -6.16 6.06
C PRO A 101 -3.82 -4.89 5.22
N HIS A 102 -4.63 -3.95 5.71
CA HIS A 102 -4.89 -2.66 5.05
C HIS A 102 -3.72 -1.66 5.12
N GLU A 103 -2.69 -1.96 5.90
CA GLU A 103 -1.49 -1.14 6.03
C GLU A 103 -0.37 -1.58 5.08
N PHE A 104 -0.53 -2.71 4.37
CA PHE A 104 0.51 -3.27 3.51
C PHE A 104 0.98 -2.31 2.41
N VAL A 105 0.07 -1.60 1.74
CA VAL A 105 0.42 -0.62 0.71
C VAL A 105 1.26 0.52 1.29
N THR A 106 0.86 1.06 2.44
CA THR A 106 1.63 2.08 3.17
C THR A 106 3.01 1.56 3.55
N TRP A 107 3.07 0.36 4.14
CA TRP A 107 4.32 -0.24 4.57
C TRP A 107 5.28 -0.42 3.39
N VAL A 108 4.87 -1.16 2.35
CA VAL A 108 5.75 -1.48 1.22
C VAL A 108 6.20 -0.23 0.47
N LEU A 109 5.31 0.73 0.19
CA LEU A 109 5.67 1.94 -0.55
C LEU A 109 6.55 2.89 0.26
N SER A 110 6.48 2.84 1.59
CA SER A 110 7.25 3.73 2.46
C SER A 110 8.60 3.20 2.88
N VAL A 111 8.84 1.88 2.81
CA VAL A 111 10.11 1.27 3.28
C VAL A 111 10.88 0.54 2.19
N CYS A 112 10.25 0.19 1.07
CA CYS A 112 10.90 -0.52 -0.03
C CYS A 112 11.20 0.41 -1.21
N GLN A 113 12.34 0.22 -1.86
CA GLN A 113 12.76 1.02 -3.02
C GLN A 113 12.36 0.36 -4.34
N SER A 114 12.31 -0.97 -4.36
CA SER A 114 12.25 -1.82 -5.55
C SER A 114 11.63 -3.17 -5.21
N LEU A 115 11.43 -4.04 -6.22
CA LEU A 115 10.94 -5.41 -5.99
C LEU A 115 11.98 -6.32 -5.30
N LYS A 116 13.27 -5.98 -5.35
CA LYS A 116 14.33 -6.76 -4.70
C LYS A 116 14.61 -6.29 -3.27
N THR A 117 14.17 -5.07 -2.94
CA THR A 117 14.28 -4.39 -1.63
C THR A 117 13.63 -3.03 -1.73
#